data_AF-A0A4Q4UWF2-F1
#
_entry.id   AF-A0A4Q4UWF2-F1
#
_cell.length_a   1.000
_cell.length_b   1.000
_cell.length_c   1.000
_cell.angle_alpha   90.00
_cell.angle_beta   90.00
_cell.angle_gamma   90.00
#
_symmetry.space_group_name_H-M   'P 1'
#
loop_
_entity.id
_entity.type
_entity.pdbx_description
1 polymer ?
#
loop_
_entity_poly.entity_id
_entity_poly.type
_entity_poly.pdbx_seq_one_letter_code
_entity_poly.pdbx_strand_id
1 'polypeptide(L)'
;MENEQISLPSLIIIVVLGALIIRYLFFSPVEPAQQPRDAASASRAREAAVERIQQMFPQVDRRTILWDLQRNGGNIAATTDRILAGRLETPPARFQPPPPPPSTTPPSAAGSQALKAPTKPPEPDLITRYKLQDRVSAECAQQSEAKGKGWSSNRDERQAALQRRRDEMILAARRKMEAKIAAEKAATGT
;
A
#
# COMPACT_ATOMS: atom_id res chain seq x y z
N MET A 1 9.80 -24.76 -62.27
CA MET A 1 9.56 -23.31 -62.44
C MET A 1 8.20 -23.09 -61.78
N GLU A 2 8.20 -23.05 -60.46
CA GLU A 2 6.96 -23.02 -59.69
C GLU A 2 6.44 -21.58 -59.73
N ASN A 3 5.41 -21.36 -60.55
CA ASN A 3 4.66 -20.10 -60.51
C ASN A 3 3.91 -20.08 -59.19
N GLU A 4 4.52 -19.49 -58.18
CA GLU A 4 3.91 -19.22 -56.88
C GLU A 4 2.78 -18.21 -57.11
N GLN A 5 1.60 -18.74 -57.46
CA GLN A 5 0.37 -17.97 -57.60
C GLN A 5 -0.03 -17.51 -56.20
N ILE A 6 0.51 -16.37 -55.77
CA ILE A 6 0.01 -15.66 -54.59
C ILE A 6 -1.48 -15.44 -54.81
N SER A 7 -2.29 -16.12 -54.00
CA SER A 7 -3.73 -15.97 -54.04
C SER A 7 -4.08 -14.58 -53.50
N LEU A 8 -4.79 -13.79 -54.31
CA LEU A 8 -5.36 -12.49 -53.95
C LEU A 8 -5.99 -12.46 -52.53
N PRO A 9 -6.76 -13.46 -52.07
CA PRO A 9 -7.29 -13.47 -50.70
C PRO A 9 -6.21 -13.58 -49.61
N SER A 10 -5.12 -14.31 -49.86
CA SER A 10 -4.00 -14.43 -48.89
C SER A 10 -3.29 -13.08 -48.71
N LEU A 11 -3.10 -12.34 -49.81
CA LEU A 11 -2.48 -11.01 -49.77
C LEU A 11 -3.32 -10.01 -48.96
N ILE A 12 -4.65 -10.06 -49.08
CA ILE A 12 -5.56 -9.22 -48.28
C ILE A 12 -5.44 -9.53 -46.79
N ILE A 13 -5.39 -10.83 -46.42
CA ILE A 13 -5.26 -11.25 -45.02
C ILE A 13 -3.93 -10.74 -44.43
N ILE A 14 -2.82 -10.88 -45.16
CA ILE A 14 -1.51 -10.41 -44.72
C ILE A 14 -1.50 -8.88 -44.52
N VAL A 15 -2.13 -8.12 -45.41
CA VAL A 15 -2.24 -6.66 -45.28
C VAL A 15 -3.08 -6.27 -44.07
N VAL A 16 -4.20 -6.94 -43.83
CA VAL A 16 -5.06 -6.67 -42.66
C VAL A 16 -4.34 -7.03 -41.36
N LEU A 17 -3.65 -8.17 -41.32
CA LEU A 17 -2.91 -8.61 -40.14
C LEU A 17 -1.71 -7.69 -39.86
N GLY A 18 -0.99 -7.28 -40.90
CA GLY A 18 0.10 -6.30 -40.82
C GLY A 18 -0.38 -4.94 -40.33
N ALA A 19 -1.52 -4.45 -40.87
CA ALA A 19 -2.13 -3.21 -40.41
C ALA A 19 -2.59 -3.28 -38.95
N LEU A 20 -3.12 -4.43 -38.50
CA LEU A 20 -3.50 -4.66 -37.11
C LEU A 20 -2.29 -4.67 -36.18
N ILE A 21 -1.20 -5.32 -36.57
CA ILE A 21 0.06 -5.36 -35.81
C ILE A 21 0.67 -3.96 -35.73
N ILE A 22 0.76 -3.23 -36.85
CA ILE A 22 1.28 -1.85 -36.85
C ILE A 22 0.38 -0.94 -36.01
N ARG A 23 -0.94 -1.08 -36.11
CA ARG A 23 -1.89 -0.36 -35.27
C ARG A 23 -1.70 -0.70 -33.79
N TYR A 24 -1.44 -1.95 -33.45
CA TYR A 24 -1.22 -2.37 -32.07
C TYR A 24 0.17 -1.97 -31.54
N LEU A 25 1.20 -1.92 -32.39
CA LEU A 25 2.55 -1.55 -31.95
C LEU A 25 2.79 -0.04 -31.91
N PHE A 26 2.20 0.72 -32.85
CA PHE A 26 2.43 2.17 -32.99
C PHE A 26 1.25 3.02 -32.49
N PHE A 27 0.04 2.47 -32.47
CA PHE A 27 -1.17 3.19 -32.06
C PHE A 27 -1.93 2.50 -30.92
N SER A 28 -1.28 1.56 -30.19
CA SER A 28 -1.82 1.19 -28.89
C SER A 28 -1.88 2.46 -28.04
N PRO A 29 -3.07 2.92 -27.61
CA PRO A 29 -3.12 3.94 -26.60
C PRO A 29 -2.31 3.39 -25.43
N VAL A 30 -1.35 4.17 -24.94
CA VAL A 30 -0.87 3.93 -23.58
C VAL A 30 -2.14 3.98 -22.75
N GLU A 31 -2.57 2.82 -22.27
CA GLU A 31 -3.71 2.72 -21.39
C GLU A 31 -3.39 3.73 -20.27
N PRO A 32 -4.21 4.77 -20.03
CA PRO A 32 -3.97 5.64 -18.90
C PRO A 32 -4.10 4.73 -17.70
N ALA A 33 -2.95 4.26 -17.21
CA ALA A 33 -2.83 3.54 -15.97
C ALA A 33 -3.70 4.26 -14.95
N GLN A 34 -4.44 3.51 -14.15
CA GLN A 34 -5.30 3.97 -13.08
C GLN A 34 -4.51 4.85 -12.08
N GLN A 35 -4.18 6.09 -12.47
CA GLN A 35 -3.26 6.99 -11.79
C GLN A 35 -3.81 7.76 -10.58
N PRO A 36 -5.13 7.80 -10.24
CA PRO A 36 -5.53 8.58 -9.06
C PRO A 36 -5.18 7.89 -7.73
N ARG A 37 -5.02 6.55 -7.68
CA ARG A 37 -4.69 5.85 -6.43
C ARG A 37 -3.22 5.98 -6.04
N ASP A 38 -2.31 5.88 -7.01
CA ASP A 38 -0.87 5.96 -6.75
C ASP A 38 -0.44 7.38 -6.39
N ALA A 39 -0.98 8.39 -7.07
CA ALA A 39 -0.69 9.80 -6.77
C ALA A 39 -1.12 10.21 -5.35
N ALA A 40 -2.32 9.79 -4.93
CA ALA A 40 -2.81 10.06 -3.58
C ALA A 40 -1.99 9.32 -2.51
N SER A 41 -1.58 8.07 -2.79
CA SER A 41 -0.72 7.30 -1.88
C SER A 41 0.67 7.92 -1.73
N ALA A 42 1.25 8.42 -2.82
CA ALA A 42 2.54 9.10 -2.82
C ALA A 42 2.48 10.43 -2.06
N SER A 43 1.37 11.19 -2.18
CA SER A 43 1.15 12.40 -1.38
C SER A 43 1.10 12.10 0.12
N ARG A 44 0.38 11.05 0.54
CA ARG A 44 0.31 10.64 1.96
C ARG A 44 1.64 10.15 2.49
N ALA A 45 2.37 9.36 1.71
CA ALA A 45 3.71 8.90 2.08
C ALA A 45 4.68 10.08 2.27
N ARG A 46 4.56 11.10 1.43
CA ARG A 46 5.35 12.33 1.53
C ARG A 46 4.97 13.17 2.74
N GLU A 47 3.69 13.27 3.09
CA GLU A 47 3.26 13.93 4.34
C GLU A 47 3.81 13.23 5.58
N ALA A 48 3.74 11.89 5.63
CA ALA A 48 4.34 11.11 6.72
C ALA A 48 5.87 11.29 6.80
N ALA A 49 6.55 11.38 5.66
CA ALA A 49 7.98 11.67 5.59
C ALA A 49 8.31 13.06 6.17
N VAL A 50 7.48 14.07 5.86
CA VAL A 50 7.64 15.43 6.37
C VAL A 50 7.48 15.47 7.89
N GLU A 51 6.46 14.82 8.44
CA GLU A 51 6.23 14.77 9.89
C GLU A 51 7.44 14.18 10.62
N ARG A 52 8.00 13.10 10.08
CA ARG A 52 9.19 12.46 10.65
C ARG A 52 10.41 13.38 10.64
N ILE A 53 10.63 14.10 9.53
CA ILE A 53 11.74 15.05 9.42
C ILE A 53 11.52 16.24 10.36
N GLN A 54 10.28 16.73 10.49
CA GLN A 54 9.93 17.81 11.40
C GLN A 54 10.19 17.45 12.87
N GLN A 55 9.97 16.18 13.26
CA GLN A 55 10.30 15.68 14.59
C GLN A 55 11.82 15.68 14.88
N MET A 56 12.65 15.45 13.86
CA MET A 56 14.11 15.47 13.99
C MET A 56 14.70 16.89 13.88
N PHE A 57 14.09 17.75 13.06
CA PHE A 57 14.57 19.09 12.74
C PHE A 57 13.44 20.12 12.88
N PRO A 58 13.05 20.48 14.12
CA PRO A 58 11.96 21.43 14.36
C PRO A 58 12.25 22.83 13.81
N GLN A 59 13.52 23.19 13.62
CA GLN A 59 13.97 24.48 13.08
C GLN A 59 13.80 24.61 11.56
N VAL A 60 13.50 23.53 10.84
CA VAL A 60 13.36 23.55 9.38
C VAL A 60 11.89 23.71 9.01
N ASP A 61 11.62 24.61 8.07
CA ASP A 61 10.26 24.85 7.57
C ASP A 61 9.68 23.64 6.84
N ARG A 62 8.45 23.28 7.20
CA ARG A 62 7.66 22.22 6.56
C ARG A 62 7.59 22.36 5.03
N ARG A 63 7.48 23.61 4.53
CA ARG A 63 7.38 23.92 3.09
C ARG A 63 8.67 23.54 2.35
N THR A 64 9.81 23.79 2.97
CA THR A 64 11.14 23.50 2.43
C THR A 64 11.37 21.99 2.39
N ILE A 65 10.99 21.28 3.45
CA ILE A 65 11.05 19.80 3.52
C ILE A 65 10.18 19.18 2.44
N LEU A 66 8.94 19.66 2.29
CA LEU A 66 8.06 19.20 1.23
C LEU A 66 8.72 19.40 -0.14
N TRP A 67 9.22 20.60 -0.43
CA TRP A 67 9.85 20.90 -1.71
C TRP A 67 11.03 19.98 -2.04
N ASP A 68 11.93 19.76 -1.08
CA ASP A 68 13.08 18.87 -1.27
C ASP A 68 12.64 17.40 -1.46
N LEU A 69 11.66 16.94 -0.68
CA LEU A 69 11.04 15.62 -0.88
C LEU A 69 10.37 15.48 -2.25
N GLN A 70 9.88 16.56 -2.86
CA GLN A 70 9.34 16.51 -4.22
C GLN A 70 10.40 16.11 -5.22
N ARG A 71 11.55 16.77 -5.13
CA ARG A 71 12.65 16.63 -6.07
C ARG A 71 13.40 15.32 -5.85
N ASN A 72 13.47 14.87 -4.61
CA ASN A 72 14.20 13.67 -4.22
C ASN A 72 13.31 12.40 -4.19
N GLY A 73 12.11 12.44 -4.79
CA GLY A 73 11.24 11.27 -4.91
C GLY A 73 10.73 10.71 -3.57
N GLY A 74 10.62 11.55 -2.54
CA GLY A 74 10.16 11.14 -1.20
C GLY A 74 11.22 10.45 -0.33
N ASN A 75 12.50 10.51 -0.68
CA ASN A 75 13.58 9.92 0.12
C ASN A 75 13.89 10.75 1.38
N ILE A 76 13.58 10.20 2.55
CA ILE A 76 13.80 10.82 3.86
C ILE A 76 15.30 10.93 4.19
N ALA A 77 16.10 9.91 3.88
CA ALA A 77 17.52 9.89 4.21
C ALA A 77 18.28 10.96 3.43
N ALA A 78 18.05 11.05 2.12
CA ALA A 78 18.66 12.06 1.26
C ALA A 78 18.29 13.49 1.70
N THR A 79 17.04 13.69 2.13
CA THR A 79 16.59 14.99 2.66
C THR A 79 17.30 15.31 3.98
N THR A 80 17.42 14.31 4.87
CA THR A 80 18.11 14.44 6.16
C THR A 80 19.59 14.80 5.99
N ASP A 81 20.29 14.12 5.07
CA ASP A 81 21.71 14.40 4.78
C ASP A 81 21.90 15.83 4.25
N ARG A 82 20.99 16.34 3.42
CA ARG A 82 21.04 17.75 2.95
C ARG A 82 20.75 18.75 4.05
N ILE A 83 19.85 18.43 4.98
CA ILE A 83 19.59 19.25 6.17
C ILE A 83 20.87 19.38 7.00
N LEU A 84 21.54 18.26 7.26
CA LEU A 84 22.79 18.24 8.01
C LEU A 84 23.93 18.95 7.26
N ALA A 85 23.98 18.84 5.93
CA ALA A 85 24.95 19.55 5.10
C ALA A 85 24.66 21.06 4.93
N GLY A 86 23.52 21.55 5.42
CA GLY A 86 23.11 22.95 5.28
C GLY A 86 22.84 23.37 3.83
N ARG A 87 22.43 22.44 2.96
CA ARG A 87 22.18 22.67 1.52
C ARG A 87 20.68 22.58 1.19
N LEU A 88 19.83 23.21 2.00
CA LEU A 88 18.38 23.26 1.72
C LEU A 88 18.07 24.34 0.70
N GLU A 89 17.54 23.92 -0.45
CA GLU A 89 17.09 24.84 -1.48
C GLU A 89 15.82 25.55 -1.02
N THR A 90 15.83 26.89 -1.07
CA THR A 90 14.65 27.68 -0.67
C THR A 90 13.53 27.46 -1.69
N PRO A 91 12.35 26.99 -1.28
CA PRO A 91 11.26 26.71 -2.20
C PRO A 91 10.82 27.99 -2.94
N PRO A 92 10.66 27.94 -4.27
CA PRO A 92 10.23 29.11 -5.04
C PRO A 92 8.85 29.59 -4.54
N ALA A 93 8.58 30.90 -4.65
CA ALA A 93 7.35 31.50 -4.13
C ALA A 93 6.06 30.90 -4.74
N ARG A 94 6.16 30.36 -5.96
CA ARG A 94 5.07 29.65 -6.66
C ARG A 94 4.75 28.26 -6.11
N PHE A 95 5.53 27.72 -5.18
CA PHE A 95 5.22 26.43 -4.55
C PHE A 95 4.16 26.63 -3.48
N GLN A 96 2.91 26.37 -3.86
CA GLN A 96 1.77 26.32 -2.96
C GLN A 96 1.56 24.87 -2.52
N PRO A 97 1.96 24.49 -1.29
CA PRO A 97 1.72 23.14 -0.80
C PRO A 97 0.22 22.88 -0.72
N PRO A 98 -0.24 21.64 -0.97
CA PRO A 98 -1.63 21.27 -0.71
C PRO A 98 -1.96 21.54 0.77
N PRO A 99 -3.19 22.00 1.08
CA PRO A 99 -3.58 22.28 2.45
C PRO A 99 -3.37 21.01 3.29
N PRO A 100 -2.80 21.13 4.51
CA PRO A 100 -2.63 19.98 5.37
C PRO A 100 -4.00 19.33 5.62
N PRO A 101 -4.11 17.99 5.58
CA PRO A 101 -5.34 17.34 6.01
C PRO A 101 -5.65 17.75 7.45
N PRO A 102 -6.95 17.85 7.82
CA PRO A 102 -7.33 18.20 9.19
C PRO A 102 -6.66 17.20 10.14
N SER A 103 -5.81 17.74 11.01
CA SER A 103 -5.13 17.00 12.05
C SER A 103 -6.15 16.39 13.01
N THR A 104 -6.47 15.11 12.83
CA THR A 104 -7.13 14.28 13.85
C THR A 104 -6.12 13.88 14.92
N THR A 105 -5.52 14.87 15.56
CA THR A 105 -4.88 14.70 16.87
C THR A 105 -5.95 15.01 17.91
N PRO A 106 -6.52 14.02 18.61
CA PRO A 106 -7.30 14.32 19.80
C PRO A 106 -6.35 14.95 20.83
N PRO A 107 -6.72 16.07 21.48
CA PRO A 107 -5.97 16.57 22.61
C PRO A 107 -5.93 15.47 23.67
N SER A 108 -4.73 15.12 24.12
CA SER A 108 -4.52 14.22 25.25
C SER A 108 -5.03 14.94 26.50
N ALA A 109 -6.29 14.71 26.83
CA ALA A 109 -6.85 14.97 28.14
C ALA A 109 -7.04 13.62 28.83
N ALA A 110 -6.35 13.44 29.94
CA ALA A 110 -6.58 12.35 30.87
C ALA A 110 -8.08 12.27 31.20
N GLY A 111 -8.69 11.12 30.90
CA GLY A 111 -10.11 10.90 31.08
C GLY A 111 -10.47 9.52 30.57
N SER A 112 -10.45 8.54 31.48
CA SER A 112 -11.00 7.20 31.30
C SER A 112 -12.41 7.24 30.73
N GLN A 113 -12.54 6.96 29.43
CA GLN A 113 -13.83 6.65 28.81
C GLN A 113 -13.63 5.48 27.84
N ALA A 114 -14.29 4.37 28.17
CA ALA A 114 -14.47 3.22 27.31
C ALA A 114 -15.27 3.64 26.07
N LEU A 115 -14.59 3.99 24.99
CA LEU A 115 -15.23 4.26 23.71
C LEU A 115 -15.59 2.92 23.05
N LYS A 116 -16.90 2.61 23.07
CA LYS A 116 -17.51 1.61 22.18
C LYS A 116 -17.04 1.89 20.74
N ALA A 117 -16.52 0.85 20.09
CA ALA A 117 -16.13 0.91 18.69
C ALA A 117 -17.33 1.35 17.83
N PRO A 118 -17.13 2.23 16.83
CA PRO A 118 -18.19 2.61 15.91
C PRO A 118 -18.65 1.38 15.12
N THR A 119 -19.96 1.16 15.08
CA THR A 119 -20.60 0.09 14.31
C THR A 119 -20.39 0.33 12.82
N LYS A 120 -19.32 -0.27 12.27
CA LYS A 120 -19.13 -0.39 10.83
C LYS A 120 -20.29 -1.18 10.23
N PRO A 121 -20.70 -0.91 8.97
CA PRO A 121 -21.60 -1.82 8.24
C PRO A 121 -21.04 -3.25 8.26
N PRO A 122 -21.86 -4.30 8.05
CA PRO A 122 -21.41 -5.69 8.11
C PRO A 122 -20.46 -5.98 6.95
N GLU A 123 -19.19 -5.58 7.10
CA GLU A 123 -18.12 -6.03 6.24
C GLU A 123 -18.03 -7.56 6.41
N PRO A 124 -17.92 -8.32 5.31
CA PRO A 124 -17.79 -9.76 5.41
C PRO A 124 -16.54 -10.11 6.23
N ASP A 125 -16.68 -11.06 7.16
CA ASP A 125 -15.60 -11.50 8.04
C ASP A 125 -14.30 -11.73 7.25
N LEU A 126 -13.17 -11.33 7.85
CA LEU A 126 -11.86 -11.49 7.22
C LEU A 126 -11.56 -12.95 6.84
N ILE A 127 -12.10 -13.90 7.61
CA ILE A 127 -12.01 -15.34 7.34
C ILE A 127 -12.67 -15.68 6.00
N THR A 128 -13.89 -15.16 5.77
CA THR A 128 -14.64 -15.37 4.52
C THR A 128 -13.95 -14.67 3.35
N ARG A 129 -13.48 -13.44 3.56
CA ARG A 129 -12.79 -12.64 2.53
C ARG A 129 -11.52 -13.32 2.02
N TYR A 130 -10.78 -13.97 2.91
CA TYR A 130 -9.51 -14.64 2.58
C TYR A 130 -9.64 -16.16 2.46
N LYS A 131 -10.86 -16.70 2.48
CA LYS A 131 -11.15 -18.14 2.36
C LYS A 131 -10.38 -19.00 3.38
N LEU A 132 -10.33 -18.55 4.64
CA LEU A 132 -9.56 -19.20 5.72
C LEU A 132 -10.36 -20.25 6.51
N GLN A 133 -11.57 -20.60 6.08
CA GLN A 133 -12.45 -21.54 6.78
C GLN A 133 -11.81 -22.91 7.05
N ASP A 134 -11.08 -23.46 6.08
CA ASP A 134 -10.46 -24.80 6.21
C ASP A 134 -9.31 -24.78 7.22
N ARG A 135 -8.62 -23.64 7.32
CA ARG A 135 -7.51 -23.45 8.26
C ARG A 135 -7.99 -23.30 9.69
N VAL A 136 -9.13 -22.64 9.91
CA VAL A 136 -9.78 -22.56 11.23
C VAL A 136 -10.11 -23.95 11.77
N SER A 137 -10.64 -24.84 10.92
CA SER A 137 -10.98 -26.21 11.32
C SER A 137 -9.74 -27.06 11.64
N ALA A 138 -8.63 -26.83 10.92
CA ALA A 138 -7.38 -27.57 11.11
C ALA A 138 -6.49 -27.05 12.25
N GLU A 139 -6.59 -25.76 12.61
CA GLU A 139 -5.69 -25.10 13.55
C GLU A 139 -5.94 -25.40 15.04
N CYS A 140 -6.97 -26.18 15.38
CA CYS A 140 -7.13 -26.71 16.74
C CYS A 140 -5.94 -27.61 17.17
N ALA A 141 -5.03 -27.98 16.25
CA ALA A 141 -3.97 -28.95 16.51
C ALA A 141 -2.52 -28.43 16.38
N GLN A 142 -2.23 -27.24 15.85
CA GLN A 142 -0.84 -26.85 15.55
C GLN A 142 -0.52 -25.38 15.82
N GLN A 143 0.35 -25.17 16.81
CA GLN A 143 1.01 -23.91 17.12
C GLN A 143 2.41 -23.97 16.51
N SER A 144 2.53 -23.56 15.24
CA SER A 144 3.81 -23.63 14.52
C SER A 144 4.64 -22.35 14.73
N GLU A 145 5.84 -22.54 15.27
CA GLU A 145 6.88 -21.54 15.45
C GLU A 145 7.37 -20.99 14.09
N ALA A 146 7.04 -19.72 13.80
CA ALA A 146 7.60 -19.03 12.64
C ALA A 146 8.96 -18.39 12.99
N LYS A 147 10.02 -19.19 12.96
CA LYS A 147 11.41 -18.69 13.11
C LYS A 147 11.74 -17.76 11.93
N GLY A 148 12.12 -16.53 12.27
CA GLY A 148 12.26 -15.40 11.34
C GLY A 148 13.22 -15.65 10.18
N LYS A 149 12.65 -15.99 9.01
CA LYS A 149 13.36 -15.90 7.73
C LYS A 149 13.16 -14.50 7.16
N GLY A 150 14.27 -13.84 6.83
CA GLY A 150 14.28 -12.53 6.16
C GLY A 150 13.48 -12.54 4.85
N TRP A 151 13.13 -11.35 4.38
CA TRP A 151 12.38 -11.14 3.16
C TRP A 151 13.04 -11.84 1.95
N SER A 152 12.34 -12.76 1.29
CA SER A 152 12.88 -13.46 0.11
C SER A 152 13.10 -12.50 -1.06
N SER A 153 14.17 -12.72 -1.84
CA SER A 153 14.45 -11.99 -3.08
C SER A 153 13.52 -12.40 -4.22
N ASN A 154 12.97 -13.62 -4.18
CA ASN A 154 12.03 -14.13 -5.18
C ASN A 154 10.64 -13.56 -4.94
N ARG A 155 10.01 -13.04 -6.01
CA ARG A 155 8.69 -12.39 -5.94
C ARG A 155 7.60 -13.34 -5.44
N ASP A 156 7.54 -14.55 -5.99
CA ASP A 156 6.47 -15.51 -5.68
C ASP A 156 6.60 -16.03 -4.24
N GLU A 157 7.82 -16.37 -3.82
CA GLU A 157 8.10 -16.79 -2.44
C GLU A 157 7.75 -15.70 -1.42
N ARG A 158 8.07 -14.45 -1.75
CA ARG A 158 7.74 -13.29 -0.91
C ARG A 158 6.24 -13.07 -0.82
N GLN A 159 5.52 -13.17 -1.94
CA GLN A 159 4.06 -13.07 -1.94
C GLN A 159 3.44 -14.19 -1.10
N ALA A 160 3.90 -15.43 -1.26
CA ALA A 160 3.46 -16.56 -0.45
C ALA A 160 3.77 -16.37 1.05
N ALA A 161 4.96 -15.89 1.39
CA ALA A 161 5.34 -15.63 2.77
C ALA A 161 4.50 -14.51 3.41
N LEU A 162 4.22 -13.43 2.68
CA LEU A 162 3.34 -12.36 3.14
C LEU A 162 1.91 -12.82 3.33
N GLN A 163 1.40 -13.63 2.40
CA GLN A 163 0.07 -14.20 2.50
C GLN A 163 -0.05 -15.08 3.74
N ARG A 164 0.92 -15.98 3.98
CA ARG A 164 0.98 -16.79 5.20
C ARG A 164 0.98 -15.94 6.47
N ARG A 165 1.82 -14.90 6.56
CA ARG A 165 1.87 -14.01 7.73
C ARG A 165 0.55 -13.26 7.96
N ARG A 166 -0.13 -12.83 6.88
CA ARG A 166 -1.44 -12.18 6.98
C ARG A 166 -2.48 -13.16 7.48
N ASP A 167 -2.51 -14.36 6.93
CA ASP A 167 -3.49 -15.38 7.28
C ASP A 167 -3.30 -15.84 8.75
N GLU A 168 -2.05 -16.05 9.19
CA GLU A 168 -1.69 -16.30 10.60
C GLU A 168 -2.14 -15.16 11.54
N MET A 169 -1.91 -13.90 11.14
CA MET A 169 -2.32 -12.75 11.93
C MET A 169 -3.84 -12.69 12.12
N ILE A 170 -4.61 -13.00 11.07
CA ILE A 170 -6.08 -13.02 11.13
C ILE A 170 -6.56 -14.09 12.12
N LEU A 171 -5.95 -15.28 12.08
CA LEU A 171 -6.30 -16.39 12.95
C LEU A 171 -5.93 -16.10 14.42
N ALA A 172 -4.74 -15.55 14.65
CA ALA A 172 -4.30 -15.13 15.99
C ALA A 172 -5.19 -14.00 16.57
N ALA A 173 -5.59 -13.03 15.74
CA ALA A 173 -6.50 -11.96 16.15
C ALA A 173 -7.86 -12.51 16.57
N ARG A 174 -8.39 -13.50 15.83
CA ARG A 174 -9.63 -14.20 16.18
C ARG A 174 -9.52 -14.88 17.55
N ARG A 175 -8.48 -15.67 17.79
CA ARG A 175 -8.26 -16.34 19.09
C ARG A 175 -8.20 -15.34 20.24
N LYS A 176 -7.49 -14.22 20.04
CA LYS A 176 -7.40 -13.15 21.04
C LYS A 176 -8.75 -12.48 21.29
N MET A 177 -9.59 -12.33 20.28
CA MET A 177 -10.95 -11.82 20.43
C MET A 177 -11.84 -12.81 21.19
N GLU A 178 -11.83 -14.08 20.82
CA GLU A 178 -12.61 -15.13 21.48
C GLU A 178 -12.26 -15.26 22.97
N ALA A 179 -10.96 -15.26 23.30
CA ALA A 179 -10.50 -15.28 24.69
C ALA A 179 -10.95 -14.03 25.48
N LYS A 180 -10.93 -12.84 24.85
CA LYS A 180 -11.42 -11.61 25.48
C LYS A 180 -12.93 -11.65 25.74
N ILE A 181 -13.71 -12.12 24.77
CA ILE A 181 -15.17 -12.25 24.93
C ILE A 181 -15.49 -13.26 26.03
N ALA A 182 -14.76 -14.37 26.10
CA ALA A 182 -14.94 -15.36 27.17
C ALA A 182 -14.62 -14.76 28.55
N ALA A 183 -13.53 -14.00 28.68
CA ALA A 183 -13.17 -13.31 29.90
C ALA A 183 -14.19 -12.23 30.30
N GLU A 184 -14.70 -11.45 29.33
CA GLU A 184 -15.73 -10.44 29.58
C GLU A 184 -17.05 -11.07 30.02
N LYS A 185 -17.48 -12.16 29.37
CA LYS A 185 -18.66 -12.94 29.78
C LYS A 185 -18.50 -13.51 31.19
N ALA A 186 -17.31 -13.99 31.56
CA ALA A 186 -17.04 -14.47 32.92
C ALA A 186 -17.07 -13.33 33.95
N ALA A 187 -16.59 -12.13 33.59
CA ALA A 187 -16.58 -10.95 34.48
C ALA A 187 -17.94 -10.25 34.62
N THR A 188 -18.84 -10.39 33.65
CA THR A 188 -20.23 -9.86 33.72
C THR A 188 -21.24 -10.88 34.27
N GLY A 189 -20.82 -12.14 34.46
CA GLY A 189 -21.63 -13.22 35.02
C GLY A 189 -21.51 -13.45 36.52
N THR A 190 -20.79 -12.57 37.24
CA THR A 190 -20.69 -12.52 38.72
C THR A 190 -21.27 -11.21 39.22
#